data_AF-A0A7X1E0Y1-F1
#
_entry.id   AF-A0A7X1E0Y1-F1
#
_cell.length_a   1.000
_cell.length_b   1.000
_cell.length_c   1.000
_cell.angle_alpha   90.00
_cell.angle_beta   90.00
_cell.angle_gamma   90.00
#
_symmetry.space_group_name_H-M   'P 1'
#
loop_
_entity.id
_entity.type
_entity.pdbx_description
1 polymer ?
#
loop_
_entity_poly.entity_id
_entity_poly.type
_entity_poly.pdbx_seq_one_letter_code
_entity_poly.pdbx_strand_id
1 'polypeptide(L)'
;MRPGELIASDRPAQPTDLAAAWATLARVMDPEVPVVSVVDLGIVRDLDWQAGHLHVVVTPTYSGCPATEVIESDIRDALEHAGFRAPHLERKLTPAWSTDWITEDGRERLRAYGIAPPQGSASKRSLLGESPVVVCPQCASTHTEVLSEFGSTACKALYRCRDCLEPFDYFKCI
;
A
#
# COMPACT_ATOMS: atom_id res chain seq x y z
N MET A 1 -7.28 -12.28 46.47
CA MET A 1 -6.67 -11.04 45.97
C MET A 1 -5.22 -11.34 45.61
N ARG A 2 -4.85 -11.30 44.33
CA ARG A 2 -3.45 -11.39 43.91
C ARG A 2 -2.94 -9.98 43.56
N PRO A 3 -1.79 -9.56 44.10
CA PRO A 3 -1.15 -8.28 43.79
C PRO A 3 -0.36 -8.40 42.48
N GLY A 4 -0.52 -7.41 41.61
CA GLY A 4 0.06 -7.40 40.27
C GLY A 4 -0.27 -6.10 39.56
N GLU A 5 -0.09 -4.99 40.28
CA GLU A 5 -0.14 -3.64 39.75
C GLU A 5 1.10 -3.44 38.87
N LEU A 6 1.02 -3.92 37.63
CA LEU A 6 1.91 -3.46 36.58
C LEU A 6 1.41 -2.08 36.17
N ILE A 7 2.00 -1.07 36.80
CA ILE A 7 1.91 0.34 36.45
C ILE A 7 2.00 0.41 34.92
N ALA A 8 0.87 0.71 34.28
CA ALA A 8 0.83 1.10 32.89
C ALA A 8 1.85 2.23 32.78
N SER A 9 2.89 2.02 31.98
CA SER A 9 3.77 3.12 31.62
C SER A 9 2.93 4.07 30.77
N ASP A 10 2.19 4.97 31.43
CA ASP A 10 1.58 6.20 30.94
C ASP A 10 2.67 7.17 30.46
N ARG A 11 3.63 6.66 29.70
CA ARG A 11 4.61 7.53 29.07
C ARG A 11 3.87 8.19 27.92
N PRO A 12 3.70 9.53 27.95
CA PRO A 12 3.07 10.21 26.84
C PRO A 12 3.89 9.89 25.59
N ALA A 13 3.17 9.56 24.53
CA ALA A 13 3.72 9.32 23.22
C ALA A 13 4.68 10.43 22.81
N GLN A 14 5.91 10.07 22.48
CA GLN A 14 6.91 11.02 22.01
C GLN A 14 6.86 11.09 20.47
N PRO A 15 7.17 12.23 19.84
CA PRO A 15 7.29 12.33 18.38
C PRO A 15 8.26 11.31 17.76
N THR A 16 9.28 10.90 18.53
CA THR A 16 10.21 9.81 18.17
C THR A 16 9.52 8.46 18.04
N ASP A 17 8.44 8.23 18.78
CA ASP A 17 7.69 6.97 18.77
C ASP A 17 6.86 6.86 17.47
N LEU A 18 6.33 7.96 16.94
CA LEU A 18 5.65 7.98 15.63
C LEU A 18 6.64 7.75 14.48
N ALA A 19 7.81 8.37 14.52
CA ALA A 19 8.85 8.12 13.52
C ALA A 19 9.30 6.65 13.52
N ALA A 20 9.44 6.04 14.71
CA ALA A 20 9.73 4.62 14.85
C ALA A 20 8.59 3.74 14.31
N ALA A 21 7.32 4.10 14.55
CA ALA A 21 6.17 3.38 14.01
C ALA A 21 6.16 3.42 12.47
N TRP A 22 6.35 4.59 11.86
CA TRP A 22 6.48 4.72 10.40
C TRP A 22 7.64 3.86 9.85
N ALA A 23 8.79 3.87 10.51
CA ALA A 23 9.95 3.06 10.11
C ALA A 23 9.68 1.55 10.21
N THR A 24 8.92 1.10 11.22
CA THR A 24 8.46 -0.29 11.34
C THR A 24 7.52 -0.64 10.19
N LEU A 25 6.52 0.20 9.91
CA LEU A 25 5.53 -0.05 8.86
C LEU A 25 6.12 -0.02 7.45
N ALA A 26 7.18 0.77 7.23
CA ALA A 26 7.93 0.76 5.97
C ALA A 26 8.60 -0.59 5.66
N ARG A 27 8.63 -1.52 6.62
CA ARG A 27 9.16 -2.89 6.46
C ARG A 27 8.07 -3.94 6.30
N VAL A 28 6.79 -3.59 6.45
CA VAL A 28 5.67 -4.49 6.22
C VAL A 28 5.37 -4.50 4.73
N MET A 29 5.62 -5.64 4.07
CA MET A 29 5.43 -5.79 2.63
C MET A 29 3.99 -6.17 2.31
N ASP A 30 3.50 -5.71 1.16
CA ASP A 30 2.20 -6.12 0.65
C ASP A 30 2.24 -7.60 0.18
N PRO A 31 1.30 -8.46 0.60
CA PRO A 31 1.32 -9.89 0.25
C PRO A 31 1.03 -10.14 -1.23
N GLU A 32 0.38 -9.20 -1.93
CA GLU A 32 0.11 -9.25 -3.37
C GLU A 32 1.27 -8.68 -4.21
N VAL A 33 2.11 -7.83 -3.61
CA VAL A 33 3.30 -7.20 -4.20
C VAL A 33 4.45 -7.19 -3.17
N PRO A 34 5.15 -8.33 -2.96
CA PRO A 34 6.06 -8.55 -1.82
C PRO A 34 7.37 -7.74 -1.84
N VAL A 35 7.47 -6.78 -2.75
CA VAL A 35 8.63 -5.87 -2.92
C VAL A 35 8.28 -4.42 -2.60
N VAL A 36 7.01 -4.11 -2.31
CA VAL A 36 6.54 -2.77 -1.98
C VAL A 36 5.89 -2.80 -0.60
N SER A 37 6.25 -1.82 0.24
CA SER A 37 5.69 -1.75 1.59
C SER A 37 4.28 -1.17 1.60
N VAL A 38 3.54 -1.44 2.66
CA VAL A 38 2.23 -0.81 2.93
C VAL A 38 2.33 0.72 3.05
N VAL A 39 3.50 1.25 3.42
CA VAL A 39 3.77 2.69 3.45
C VAL A 39 4.02 3.22 2.03
N ASP A 40 4.81 2.51 1.23
CA ASP A 40 5.12 2.90 -0.16
C ASP A 40 3.89 2.85 -1.07
N LEU A 41 2.96 1.93 -0.82
CA LEU A 41 1.65 1.90 -1.49
C LEU A 41 0.67 2.94 -0.93
N GLY A 42 1.00 3.64 0.15
CA GLY A 42 0.10 4.57 0.80
C GLY A 42 -1.15 3.91 1.40
N ILE A 43 -1.06 2.61 1.75
CA ILE A 43 -2.12 1.87 2.45
C ILE A 43 -2.24 2.40 3.88
N VAL A 44 -1.12 2.67 4.54
CA VAL A 44 -1.09 3.38 5.84
C VAL A 44 -1.25 4.88 5.57
N ARG A 45 -2.33 5.47 6.09
CA ARG A 45 -2.71 6.87 5.81
C ARG A 45 -2.30 7.82 6.91
N ASP A 46 -2.42 7.39 8.15
CA ASP A 46 -2.18 8.23 9.29
C ASP A 46 -1.74 7.40 10.50
N LEU A 47 -0.94 8.02 11.35
CA LEU A 47 -0.49 7.50 12.63
C LEU A 47 -0.58 8.60 13.68
N ASP A 48 -1.40 8.38 14.68
CA ASP A 48 -1.51 9.28 15.83
C ASP A 48 -1.67 8.50 17.13
N TRP A 49 -1.60 9.21 18.25
CA TRP A 49 -1.82 8.62 19.56
C TRP A 49 -3.18 9.03 20.09
N GLN A 50 -4.02 8.05 20.37
CA GLN A 50 -5.38 8.26 20.86
C GLN A 50 -5.61 7.43 22.11
N ALA A 51 -6.02 8.09 23.20
CA ALA A 51 -6.32 7.45 24.48
C ALA A 51 -5.23 6.48 24.99
N GLY A 52 -3.95 6.78 24.73
CA GLY A 52 -2.81 5.95 25.17
C GLY A 52 -2.45 4.79 24.22
N HIS A 53 -3.12 4.67 23.08
CA HIS A 53 -2.85 3.65 22.07
C HIS A 53 -2.34 4.30 20.78
N LEU A 54 -1.45 3.59 20.07
CA LEU A 54 -1.07 3.96 18.71
C LEU A 54 -2.25 3.64 17.80
N HIS A 55 -2.81 4.68 17.19
CA HIS A 55 -3.90 4.59 16.24
C HIS A 55 -3.33 4.62 14.81
N VAL A 56 -3.78 3.70 13.97
CA VAL A 56 -3.27 3.44 12.63
C VAL A 56 -4.43 3.45 11.65
N VAL A 57 -4.45 4.41 10.74
CA VAL A 57 -5.47 4.47 9.69
C VAL A 57 -4.99 3.70 8.48
N VAL A 58 -5.75 2.68 8.07
CA VAL A 58 -5.46 1.80 6.94
C VAL A 58 -6.55 1.96 5.88
N THR A 59 -6.16 2.20 4.64
CA THR A 59 -7.08 2.26 3.50
C THR A 59 -6.65 1.24 2.45
N PRO A 60 -7.46 0.19 2.19
CA PRO A 60 -7.09 -0.85 1.24
C PRO A 60 -7.08 -0.31 -0.19
N THR A 61 -6.19 -0.85 -1.03
CA THR A 61 -6.05 -0.48 -2.46
C THR A 61 -7.32 -0.78 -3.27
N TYR A 62 -8.10 -1.76 -2.82
CA TYR A 62 -9.40 -2.13 -3.35
C TYR A 62 -10.35 -2.44 -2.19
N SER A 63 -11.59 -1.94 -2.24
CA SER A 63 -12.58 -2.14 -1.16
C SER A 63 -12.92 -3.60 -0.90
N GLY A 64 -12.80 -4.46 -1.91
CA GLY A 64 -12.97 -5.91 -1.81
C GLY A 64 -11.64 -6.68 -1.81
N CYS A 65 -10.52 -6.05 -1.44
CA CYS A 65 -9.21 -6.71 -1.48
C CYS A 65 -9.19 -7.90 -0.49
N PRO A 66 -9.00 -9.15 -0.96
CA PRO A 66 -8.98 -10.32 -0.10
C PRO A 66 -7.80 -10.30 0.87
N ALA A 67 -6.74 -9.55 0.55
CA ALA A 67 -5.55 -9.43 1.39
C ALA A 67 -5.68 -8.40 2.53
N THR A 68 -6.78 -7.64 2.61
CA THR A 68 -6.93 -6.57 3.62
C THR A 68 -6.72 -7.07 5.05
N GLU A 69 -7.32 -8.21 5.41
CA GLU A 69 -7.22 -8.77 6.76
C GLU A 69 -5.80 -9.25 7.07
N VAL A 70 -5.09 -9.78 6.07
CA VAL A 70 -3.68 -10.19 6.20
C VAL A 70 -2.80 -8.97 6.42
N ILE A 71 -2.99 -7.91 5.62
CA ILE A 71 -2.25 -6.65 5.75
C ILE A 71 -2.47 -6.04 7.15
N GLU A 72 -3.71 -6.00 7.64
CA GLU A 72 -4.03 -5.50 8.98
C GLU A 72 -3.38 -6.35 10.08
N SER A 73 -3.35 -7.67 9.92
CA SER A 73 -2.65 -8.57 10.84
C SER A 73 -1.14 -8.31 10.85
N ASP A 74 -0.52 -8.23 9.67
CA ASP A 74 0.92 -8.02 9.54
C ASP A 74 1.35 -6.66 10.10
N ILE A 75 0.54 -5.62 9.89
CA ILE A 75 0.73 -4.29 10.49
C ILE A 75 0.68 -4.38 12.02
N ARG A 76 -0.34 -5.04 12.57
CA ARG A 76 -0.49 -5.21 14.03
C ARG A 76 0.70 -5.95 14.61
N ASP A 77 1.05 -7.09 14.02
CA ASP A 77 2.14 -7.94 14.50
C ASP A 77 3.46 -7.18 14.45
N ALA A 78 3.76 -6.48 13.35
CA ALA A 78 5.00 -5.70 13.23
C ALA A 78 5.11 -4.60 14.31
N LEU A 79 4.02 -3.89 14.58
CA LEU A 79 3.98 -2.86 15.61
C LEU A 79 4.11 -3.44 17.03
N GLU A 80 3.43 -4.55 17.32
CA GLU A 80 3.54 -5.22 18.62
C GLU A 80 4.96 -5.74 18.87
N HIS A 81 5.61 -6.34 17.85
CA HIS A 81 7.01 -6.76 17.93
C HIS A 81 7.98 -5.58 18.11
N ALA A 82 7.64 -4.40 17.58
CA ALA A 82 8.40 -3.17 17.79
C ALA A 82 8.14 -2.51 19.17
N GLY A 83 7.25 -3.08 19.99
CA GLY A 83 6.97 -2.63 21.36
C GLY A 83 5.76 -1.71 21.49
N PHE A 84 5.01 -1.46 20.42
CA PHE A 84 3.74 -0.72 20.49
C PHE A 84 2.64 -1.64 21.00
N ARG A 85 2.22 -1.47 22.26
CA ARG A 85 1.23 -2.37 22.87
C ARG A 85 -0.18 -2.06 22.38
N ALA A 86 -0.86 -3.10 21.89
CA ALA A 86 -2.26 -3.05 21.46
C ALA A 86 -2.58 -1.86 20.51
N PRO A 87 -1.94 -1.80 19.33
CA PRO A 87 -2.24 -0.77 18.34
C PRO A 87 -3.69 -0.89 17.86
N HIS A 88 -4.36 0.25 17.71
CA HIS A 88 -5.73 0.30 17.21
C HIS A 88 -5.69 0.59 15.70
N LEU A 89 -6.16 -0.36 14.89
CA LEU A 89 -6.22 -0.20 13.44
C LEU A 89 -7.64 0.22 13.05
N GLU A 90 -7.77 1.33 12.35
CA GLU A 90 -9.01 1.81 11.76
C GLU A 90 -8.96 1.61 10.24
N ARG A 91 -9.86 0.77 9.72
CA ARG A 91 -10.06 0.63 8.27
C ARG A 91 -10.95 1.76 7.77
N LYS A 92 -10.39 2.60 6.90
CA LYS A 92 -11.10 3.75 6.32
C LYS A 92 -11.28 3.59 4.82
N LEU A 93 -12.52 3.56 4.35
CA LEU A 93 -12.87 3.45 2.92
C LEU A 93 -13.16 4.80 2.25
N THR A 94 -13.27 5.88 3.03
CA THR A 94 -13.55 7.23 2.55
C THR A 94 -12.50 8.22 3.07
N PRO A 95 -11.76 8.93 2.20
CA PRO A 95 -11.77 8.80 0.74
C PRO A 95 -11.27 7.44 0.27
N ALA A 96 -11.70 7.01 -0.92
CA ALA A 96 -11.18 5.80 -1.55
C ALA A 96 -9.67 5.93 -1.80
N TRP A 97 -8.98 4.79 -1.82
CA TRP A 97 -7.57 4.75 -2.14
C TRP A 97 -7.29 5.29 -3.54
N SER A 98 -6.19 6.04 -3.69
CA SER A 98 -5.73 6.54 -4.98
C SER A 98 -4.31 6.12 -5.25
N THR A 99 -4.01 5.82 -6.52
CA THR A 99 -2.65 5.58 -7.03
C THR A 99 -1.72 6.78 -6.87
N ASP A 100 -2.28 7.97 -6.63
CA ASP A 100 -1.54 9.17 -6.25
C ASP A 100 -0.85 9.03 -4.88
N TRP A 101 -1.31 8.10 -4.02
CA TRP A 101 -0.72 7.87 -2.69
C TRP A 101 0.52 6.98 -2.74
N ILE A 102 0.84 6.36 -3.88
CA ILE A 102 2.07 5.59 -4.04
C ILE A 102 3.27 6.56 -4.03
N THR A 103 4.28 6.24 -3.23
CA THR A 103 5.54 6.99 -3.15
C THR A 103 6.37 6.82 -4.43
N GLU A 104 7.33 7.71 -4.68
CA GLU A 104 8.21 7.56 -5.84
C GLU A 104 9.06 6.27 -5.74
N ASP A 105 9.60 5.99 -4.56
CA ASP A 105 10.28 4.73 -4.26
C ASP A 105 9.37 3.51 -4.50
N GLY A 106 8.09 3.60 -4.13
CA GLY A 106 7.10 2.57 -4.43
C GLY A 106 6.90 2.34 -5.93
N ARG A 107 6.80 3.41 -6.72
CA ARG A 107 6.71 3.32 -8.20
C ARG A 107 7.97 2.71 -8.80
N GLU A 108 9.14 3.06 -8.29
CA GLU A 108 10.41 2.50 -8.76
C GLU A 108 10.52 1.01 -8.44
N ARG A 109 10.17 0.60 -7.22
CA ARG A 109 10.15 -0.82 -6.81
C ARG A 109 9.17 -1.65 -7.64
N LEU A 110 7.98 -1.12 -7.92
CA LEU A 110 7.02 -1.76 -8.84
C LEU A 110 7.66 -2.00 -10.21
N ARG A 111 8.26 -0.95 -10.79
CA ARG A 111 8.91 -1.03 -12.10
C ARG A 111 10.06 -2.04 -12.10
N ALA A 112 10.92 -2.00 -11.09
CA ALA A 112 12.05 -2.91 -10.95
C ALA A 112 11.62 -4.38 -10.82
N TYR A 113 10.43 -4.62 -10.24
CA TYR A 113 9.82 -5.94 -10.14
C TYR A 113 9.10 -6.40 -11.41
N GLY A 114 9.02 -5.54 -12.43
CA GLY A 114 8.34 -5.84 -13.68
C GLY A 114 6.84 -5.54 -13.66
N ILE A 115 6.35 -4.77 -12.68
CA ILE A 115 4.99 -4.25 -12.67
C ILE A 115 5.03 -2.80 -13.16
N ALA A 116 4.23 -2.48 -14.18
CA ALA A 116 4.10 -1.10 -14.63
C ALA A 116 3.35 -0.27 -13.56
N PRO A 117 3.97 0.78 -12.98
CA PRO A 117 3.30 1.64 -12.02
C PRO A 117 2.27 2.55 -12.72
N PRO A 118 1.23 3.01 -11.99
CA PRO A 118 0.25 3.96 -12.51
C PRO A 118 0.91 5.31 -12.83
N GLN A 119 0.58 5.87 -13.98
CA GLN A 119 1.12 7.13 -14.48
C GLN A 119 0.22 8.30 -14.06
N GLY A 120 0.32 8.68 -12.78
CA GLY A 120 -0.44 9.79 -12.20
C GLY A 120 -1.95 9.54 -12.16
N SER A 121 -2.68 10.52 -11.62
CA SER A 121 -4.10 10.37 -11.28
C SER A 121 -4.94 9.72 -12.37
N ALA A 122 -6.05 9.10 -11.95
CA ALA A 122 -7.26 8.95 -12.75
C ALA A 122 -7.72 10.36 -13.19
N SER A 123 -6.90 10.98 -14.03
CA SER A 123 -7.06 12.33 -14.50
C SER A 123 -8.28 12.32 -15.40
N LYS A 124 -8.86 13.49 -15.60
CA LYS A 124 -10.02 13.75 -16.47
C LYS A 124 -10.04 12.93 -17.78
N ARG A 125 -8.89 12.48 -18.29
CA ARG A 125 -8.71 11.51 -19.38
C ARG A 125 -9.47 10.19 -19.21
N SER A 126 -9.46 9.58 -18.02
CA SER A 126 -10.22 8.34 -17.78
C SER A 126 -11.73 8.58 -17.83
N LEU A 127 -12.20 9.77 -17.40
CA LEU A 127 -13.60 10.21 -17.54
C LEU A 127 -13.97 10.54 -19.00
N LEU A 128 -12.98 10.82 -19.84
CA LEU A 128 -13.12 11.07 -21.28
C LEU A 128 -12.96 9.79 -22.12
N GLY A 129 -12.78 8.63 -21.48
CA GLY A 129 -12.64 7.33 -22.16
C GLY A 129 -11.28 7.08 -22.79
N GLU A 130 -10.26 7.88 -22.45
CA GLU A 130 -8.89 7.64 -22.92
C GLU A 130 -8.18 6.62 -22.04
N SER A 131 -7.68 5.55 -22.65
CA SER A 131 -6.85 4.55 -21.96
C SER A 131 -5.55 5.19 -21.44
N PRO A 132 -5.07 4.82 -20.24
CA PRO A 132 -3.80 5.31 -19.73
C PRO A 132 -2.66 4.86 -20.65
N VAL A 133 -1.66 5.72 -20.83
CA VAL A 133 -0.42 5.34 -21.51
C VAL A 133 0.41 4.55 -20.52
N VAL A 134 0.42 3.22 -20.67
CA VAL A 134 1.19 2.32 -19.83
C VAL A 134 2.59 2.15 -20.42
N VAL A 135 3.60 2.33 -19.58
CA VAL A 135 5.02 2.20 -19.99
C VAL A 135 5.49 0.80 -19.64
N CYS A 136 6.05 0.08 -20.61
CA CYS A 136 6.61 -1.24 -20.40
C CYS A 136 7.75 -1.18 -19.35
N PRO A 137 7.69 -1.96 -18.28
CA PRO A 137 8.71 -1.92 -17.23
C PRO A 137 10.05 -2.53 -17.67
N GLN A 138 10.07 -3.29 -18.77
CA GLN A 138 11.26 -3.97 -19.28
C GLN A 138 12.08 -3.12 -20.26
N CYS A 139 11.41 -2.45 -21.21
CA CYS A 139 12.09 -1.70 -22.28
C CYS A 139 11.73 -0.22 -22.36
N ALA A 140 10.91 0.27 -21.44
CA ALA A 140 10.39 1.65 -21.39
C ALA A 140 9.57 2.10 -22.62
N SER A 141 9.16 1.17 -23.50
CA SER A 141 8.24 1.46 -24.60
C SER A 141 6.85 1.86 -24.10
N THR A 142 6.21 2.79 -24.80
CA THR A 142 4.79 3.15 -24.62
C THR A 142 3.86 2.40 -25.57
N HIS A 143 4.39 1.55 -26.45
CA HIS A 143 3.63 0.72 -27.38
C HIS A 143 3.11 -0.53 -26.67
N THR A 144 2.14 -0.35 -25.79
CA THR A 144 1.57 -1.43 -24.98
C THR A 144 0.10 -1.63 -25.29
N GLU A 145 -0.38 -2.86 -25.18
CA GLU A 145 -1.80 -3.19 -25.32
C GLU A 145 -2.30 -3.96 -24.10
N VAL A 146 -3.57 -3.72 -23.74
CA VAL A 146 -4.27 -4.52 -22.72
C VAL A 146 -4.56 -5.89 -23.31
N LEU A 147 -4.17 -6.95 -22.59
CA LEU A 147 -4.61 -8.30 -22.88
C LEU A 147 -5.85 -8.68 -22.05
N SER A 148 -5.89 -8.23 -20.79
CA SER A 148 -6.99 -8.48 -19.86
C SER A 148 -7.06 -7.38 -18.80
N GLU A 149 -8.28 -6.93 -18.49
CA GLU A 149 -8.56 -6.03 -17.36
C GLU A 149 -8.30 -6.69 -15.98
N PHE A 150 -8.07 -8.00 -15.97
CA PHE A 150 -7.75 -8.81 -14.80
C PHE A 150 -6.34 -9.39 -14.94
N GLY A 151 -5.48 -9.10 -13.97
CA GLY A 151 -4.11 -9.61 -13.85
C GLY A 151 -3.97 -10.66 -12.75
N SER A 152 -2.76 -10.77 -12.20
CA SER A 152 -2.46 -11.70 -11.10
C SER A 152 -3.24 -11.44 -9.80
N THR A 153 -3.74 -10.22 -9.62
CA THR A 153 -4.47 -9.77 -8.42
C THR A 153 -5.55 -8.75 -8.81
N ALA A 154 -6.50 -8.50 -7.91
CA ALA A 154 -7.64 -7.61 -8.19
C ALA A 154 -7.22 -6.18 -8.54
N CYS A 155 -6.07 -5.73 -8.02
CA CYS A 155 -5.48 -4.42 -8.26
C CYS A 155 -4.60 -4.34 -9.52
N LYS A 156 -4.48 -5.44 -10.30
CA LYS A 156 -3.63 -5.49 -11.51
C LYS A 156 -4.42 -5.84 -12.78
N ALA A 157 -3.93 -5.38 -13.93
CA ALA A 157 -4.38 -5.74 -15.26
C ALA A 157 -3.21 -6.28 -16.08
N LEU A 158 -3.46 -7.20 -17.02
CA LEU A 158 -2.43 -7.83 -17.83
C LEU A 158 -2.23 -7.08 -19.15
N TYR A 159 -0.99 -6.70 -19.43
CA TYR A 159 -0.57 -5.98 -20.63
C TYR A 159 0.49 -6.76 -21.40
N ARG A 160 0.70 -6.38 -22.66
CA ARG A 160 1.84 -6.82 -23.47
C ARG A 160 2.50 -5.63 -24.16
N CYS A 161 3.83 -5.62 -24.16
CA CYS A 161 4.60 -4.68 -24.96
C CYS A 161 4.65 -5.14 -26.42
N ARG A 162 4.41 -4.25 -27.39
CA ARG A 162 4.51 -4.57 -28.82
C ARG A 162 5.93 -4.46 -29.37
N ASP A 163 6.84 -3.81 -28.65
CA ASP A 163 8.23 -3.65 -29.07
C ASP A 163 9.12 -4.79 -28.57
N CYS A 164 9.03 -5.17 -27.29
CA CYS A 164 9.81 -6.30 -26.73
C CYS A 164 9.00 -7.60 -26.57
N LEU A 165 7.70 -7.58 -26.85
CA LEU A 165 6.78 -8.74 -26.79
C LEU A 165 6.54 -9.33 -25.40
N GLU A 166 7.17 -8.81 -24.36
CA GLU A 166 7.00 -9.28 -22.99
C GLU A 166 5.59 -8.96 -22.43
N PRO A 167 4.92 -9.95 -21.80
CA PRO A 167 3.75 -9.70 -20.97
C PRO A 167 4.15 -9.13 -19.61
N PHE A 168 3.33 -8.24 -19.05
CA PHE A 168 3.58 -7.66 -17.73
C PHE A 168 2.28 -7.22 -17.05
N ASP A 169 2.30 -7.15 -15.72
CA ASP A 169 1.18 -6.60 -14.94
C ASP A 169 1.27 -5.06 -14.89
N TYR A 170 0.12 -4.41 -14.98
CA TYR A 170 -0.08 -2.99 -14.71
C TYR A 170 -0.84 -2.83 -13.40
N PHE A 171 -0.31 -2.03 -12.47
CA PHE A 171 -1.02 -1.70 -11.23
C PHE A 171 -2.05 -0.60 -11.53
N LYS A 172 -3.34 -0.97 -11.52
CA LYS A 172 -4.42 -0.12 -12.04
C LYS A 172 -4.97 0.84 -11.00
N CYS A 173 -5.49 1.96 -11.49
CA CYS A 173 -6.36 2.85 -10.73
C CYS A 173 -7.74 2.20 -10.64
N ILE A 174 -8.33 2.12 -9.44
CA ILE A 174 -9.66 1.51 -9.19
C ILE A 174 -10.61 2.55 -8.64
#